data_AF-A0A2G7M421-F1
#
_entry.id   AF-A0A2G7M421-F1
#
_cell.length_a   1.000
_cell.length_b   1.000
_cell.length_c   1.000
_cell.angle_alpha   90.00
_cell.angle_beta   90.00
_cell.angle_gamma   90.00
#
_symmetry.space_group_name_H-M   'P 1'
#
loop_
_entity.id
_entity.type
_entity.pdbx_description
1 polymer ?
#
loop_
_entity_poly.entity_id
_entity_poly.type
_entity_poly.pdbx_seq_one_letter_code
_entity_poly.pdbx_strand_id
1 'polypeptide(L)'
;MIKLEHIILTKAEKSSNYFNKLKVVIQANYTKEISSTTPAMNPFTQQKVFRLFEIKGSFDENFLRNLLSGNFSNIINKYQVVHNYFLTRSLVYFSSFNIKDELKYRGLVDTRPNREAIRKEYVSTYDSSWTDILIKNSHPSFEKSEKAFNALIKDVKSKLTELNIGIGRILNYDMIKKFNNLRHVLLNHMGVEVCPYCNRQYITNYNYENEPKSTADVDHFYPKSIFTLFSLSLFNFVPSCQLCNSRFKSHKGIDILFPYEKGFSEDVRFKMMGGSVDSILGHDTEFELTLDVNGLAPHLRKLENSIRMFRHTETYQSHKNTVRELLFKNQAYNRTLQGDLQNLLKDMGLEQLSKRELNLFQFGYTLDPQDFGQRPLSKLVYDIYLQVQKHASYR
;
A
#
# COMPACT_ATOMS: atom_id res chain seq x y z
N MET A 1 2.21 3.14 -8.84
CA MET A 1 1.33 2.28 -8.02
C MET A 1 0.06 1.88 -8.75
N ILE A 2 -0.43 0.66 -8.51
CA ILE A 2 -1.65 0.06 -9.09
C ILE A 2 -2.60 -0.30 -7.95
N LYS A 3 -3.90 -0.10 -8.18
CA LYS A 3 -4.94 -0.50 -7.24
C LYS A 3 -5.12 -2.03 -7.27
N LEU A 4 -5.25 -2.64 -6.10
CA LEU A 4 -5.61 -4.04 -5.94
C LEU A 4 -7.11 -4.18 -5.67
N GLU A 5 -7.74 -5.13 -6.35
CA GLU A 5 -9.17 -5.42 -6.16
C GLU A 5 -9.41 -6.24 -4.89
N HIS A 6 -10.46 -5.91 -4.12
CA HIS A 6 -10.74 -6.60 -2.85
C HIS A 6 -11.09 -8.08 -3.05
N ILE A 7 -11.64 -8.44 -4.22
CA ILE A 7 -12.04 -9.82 -4.53
C ILE A 7 -10.88 -10.82 -4.43
N ILE A 8 -9.64 -10.38 -4.66
CA ILE A 8 -8.46 -11.25 -4.56
C ILE A 8 -8.25 -11.75 -3.12
N LEU A 9 -8.63 -10.94 -2.12
CA LEU A 9 -8.52 -11.31 -0.70
C LEU A 9 -9.57 -12.35 -0.34
N THR A 10 -10.82 -12.16 -0.78
CA THR A 10 -11.90 -13.14 -0.57
C THR A 10 -11.60 -14.48 -1.23
N LYS A 11 -11.03 -14.46 -2.44
CA LYS A 11 -10.58 -15.67 -3.13
C LYS A 11 -9.48 -16.37 -2.32
N ALA A 12 -8.46 -15.63 -1.89
CA ALA A 12 -7.35 -16.17 -1.12
C ALA A 12 -7.79 -16.74 0.24
N GLU A 13 -8.68 -16.07 0.95
CA GLU A 13 -9.24 -16.54 2.21
C GLU A 13 -9.92 -17.90 2.06
N LYS A 14 -10.85 -18.00 1.10
CA LYS A 14 -11.67 -19.21 0.86
C LYS A 14 -10.79 -20.38 0.42
N SER A 15 -9.97 -20.18 -0.61
CA SER A 15 -9.17 -21.26 -1.19
C SER A 15 -8.08 -21.80 -0.26
N SER A 16 -7.56 -20.98 0.65
CA SER A 16 -6.54 -21.41 1.61
C SER A 16 -7.09 -21.94 2.94
N ASN A 17 -8.40 -21.86 3.14
CA ASN A 17 -9.08 -22.09 4.43
C ASN A 17 -8.48 -21.23 5.56
N TYR A 18 -8.11 -19.98 5.25
CA TYR A 18 -7.30 -19.09 6.10
C TYR A 18 -7.90 -18.89 7.49
N PHE A 19 -9.17 -18.50 7.53
CA PHE A 19 -9.87 -18.16 8.75
C PHE A 19 -9.93 -19.35 9.71
N ASN A 20 -10.38 -20.52 9.24
CA ASN A 20 -10.53 -21.69 10.12
C ASN A 20 -9.19 -22.17 10.67
N LYS A 21 -8.13 -22.17 9.85
CA LYS A 21 -6.77 -22.49 10.30
C LYS A 21 -6.33 -21.58 11.44
N LEU A 22 -6.39 -20.26 11.25
CA LEU A 22 -5.93 -19.32 12.27
C LEU A 22 -6.84 -19.26 13.50
N LYS A 23 -8.16 -19.42 13.32
CA LYS A 23 -9.13 -19.44 14.43
C LYS A 23 -8.73 -20.45 15.49
N VAL A 24 -8.43 -21.70 15.09
CA VAL A 24 -8.07 -22.77 16.03
C VAL A 24 -6.88 -22.37 16.90
N VAL A 25 -5.85 -21.78 16.30
CA VAL A 25 -4.64 -21.37 17.03
C VAL A 25 -4.91 -20.17 17.94
N ILE A 26 -5.61 -19.16 17.44
CA ILE A 26 -5.90 -17.93 18.18
C ILE A 26 -6.82 -18.23 19.36
N GLN A 27 -7.84 -19.08 19.16
CA GLN A 27 -8.76 -19.49 20.22
C GLN A 27 -8.03 -20.31 21.30
N ALA A 28 -7.12 -21.21 20.93
CA ALA A 28 -6.29 -21.93 21.90
C ALA A 28 -5.39 -20.98 22.72
N ASN A 29 -4.77 -20.00 22.08
CA ASN A 29 -3.95 -19.00 22.77
C ASN A 29 -4.78 -18.08 23.67
N TYR A 30 -5.98 -17.70 23.24
CA TYR A 30 -6.95 -16.97 24.04
C TYR A 30 -7.33 -17.75 25.32
N THR A 31 -7.68 -19.03 25.21
CA THR A 31 -7.97 -19.88 26.37
C THR A 31 -6.78 -19.97 27.33
N LYS A 32 -5.56 -20.07 26.79
CA LYS A 32 -4.34 -20.07 27.60
C LYS A 32 -4.15 -18.75 28.36
N GLU A 33 -4.43 -17.62 27.72
CA GLU A 33 -4.28 -16.29 28.36
C GLU A 33 -5.34 -16.05 29.45
N ILE A 34 -6.56 -16.58 29.30
CA ILE A 34 -7.58 -16.54 30.37
C ILE A 34 -7.13 -17.30 31.61
N SER A 35 -6.59 -18.50 31.41
CA SER A 35 -6.12 -19.37 32.49
C SER A 35 -4.76 -18.96 33.07
N SER A 36 -4.14 -17.91 32.53
CA SER A 36 -2.86 -17.41 33.01
C SER A 36 -2.98 -16.82 34.42
N THR A 37 -2.01 -17.10 35.29
CA THR A 37 -1.88 -16.45 36.60
C THR A 37 -1.47 -14.98 36.49
N THR A 38 -0.89 -14.59 35.35
CA THR A 38 -0.42 -13.22 35.05
C THR A 38 -0.90 -12.78 33.67
N PRO A 39 -2.23 -12.60 33.48
CA PRO A 39 -2.78 -12.19 32.19
C PRO A 39 -2.27 -10.79 31.83
N ALA A 40 -1.96 -10.58 30.56
CA ALA A 40 -1.52 -9.27 30.08
C ALA A 40 -2.59 -8.20 30.32
N MET A 41 -2.16 -7.01 30.71
CA MET A 41 -3.03 -5.87 30.99
C MET A 41 -2.92 -4.83 29.87
N ASN A 42 -4.04 -4.22 29.50
CA ASN A 42 -4.04 -3.09 28.59
C ASN A 42 -3.65 -1.83 29.39
N PRO A 43 -2.51 -1.18 29.10
CA PRO A 43 -2.01 -0.06 29.89
C PRO A 43 -2.80 1.24 29.72
N PHE A 44 -3.75 1.29 28.78
CA PHE A 44 -4.66 2.42 28.57
C PHE A 44 -5.98 2.25 29.33
N THR A 45 -6.46 1.01 29.50
CA THR A 45 -7.79 0.75 30.10
C THR A 45 -7.74 -0.01 31.42
N GLN A 46 -6.58 -0.55 31.79
CA GLN A 46 -6.38 -1.43 32.95
C GLN A 46 -7.25 -2.70 32.91
N GLN A 47 -7.73 -3.09 31.72
CA GLN A 47 -8.45 -4.35 31.50
C GLN A 47 -7.51 -5.44 30.97
N LYS A 48 -7.83 -6.71 31.23
CA LYS A 48 -7.09 -7.85 30.68
C LYS A 48 -7.16 -7.85 29.15
N VAL A 49 -6.03 -8.05 28.47
CA VAL A 49 -5.92 -7.94 27.00
C VAL A 49 -6.79 -8.97 26.27
N PHE A 50 -7.01 -10.16 26.83
CA PHE A 50 -7.89 -11.14 26.19
C PHE A 50 -9.33 -10.66 26.03
N ARG A 51 -9.78 -9.69 26.84
CA ARG A 51 -11.12 -9.07 26.73
C ARG A 51 -11.32 -8.37 25.40
N LEU A 52 -10.24 -8.01 24.69
CA LEU A 52 -10.31 -7.46 23.32
C LEU A 52 -10.96 -8.44 22.33
N PHE A 53 -10.88 -9.75 22.63
CA PHE A 53 -11.39 -10.83 21.80
C PHE A 53 -12.67 -11.45 22.37
N GLU A 54 -13.34 -10.77 23.32
CA GLU A 54 -14.55 -11.26 23.98
C GLU A 54 -15.80 -10.48 23.59
N ILE A 55 -16.93 -11.21 23.53
CA ILE A 55 -18.27 -10.67 23.58
C ILE A 55 -19.05 -11.40 24.68
N LYS A 56 -19.56 -10.66 25.66
CA LYS A 56 -20.30 -11.20 26.81
C LYS A 56 -19.55 -12.33 27.56
N GLY A 57 -18.23 -12.24 27.65
CA GLY A 57 -17.39 -13.22 28.38
C GLY A 57 -17.00 -14.47 27.59
N SER A 58 -17.35 -14.53 26.31
CA SER A 58 -17.00 -15.63 25.40
C SER A 58 -16.19 -15.13 24.22
N PHE A 59 -15.39 -16.00 23.61
CA PHE A 59 -14.59 -15.67 22.44
C PHE A 59 -15.47 -15.15 21.29
N ASP A 60 -15.18 -13.94 20.79
CA ASP A 60 -15.93 -13.31 19.71
C ASP A 60 -15.36 -13.75 18.34
N GLU A 61 -15.92 -14.83 17.80
CA GLU A 61 -15.55 -15.32 16.47
C GLU A 61 -15.85 -14.31 15.35
N ASN A 62 -16.92 -13.51 15.49
CA ASN A 62 -17.29 -12.51 14.49
C ASN A 62 -16.29 -11.35 14.47
N PHE A 63 -15.84 -10.91 15.65
CA PHE A 63 -14.73 -9.97 15.77
C PHE A 63 -13.47 -10.52 15.11
N LEU A 64 -13.07 -11.76 15.41
CA LEU A 64 -11.90 -12.36 14.80
C LEU A 64 -12.02 -12.43 13.28
N ARG A 65 -13.19 -12.84 12.75
CA ARG A 65 -13.42 -12.92 11.30
C ARG A 65 -13.26 -11.56 10.63
N ASN A 66 -13.85 -10.53 11.22
CA ASN A 66 -13.72 -9.17 10.72
C ASN A 66 -12.26 -8.69 10.83
N LEU A 67 -11.56 -9.00 11.91
CA LEU A 67 -10.16 -8.61 12.08
C LEU A 67 -9.23 -9.24 11.03
N LEU A 68 -9.42 -10.53 10.73
CA LEU A 68 -8.58 -11.27 9.79
C LEU A 68 -8.91 -10.96 8.33
N SER A 69 -10.18 -10.74 7.98
CA SER A 69 -10.63 -10.71 6.57
C SER A 69 -11.42 -9.46 6.20
N GLY A 70 -11.76 -8.60 7.16
CA GLY A 70 -12.51 -7.37 6.93
C GLY A 70 -11.64 -6.20 6.47
N ASN A 71 -12.23 -5.32 5.68
CA ASN A 71 -11.61 -4.07 5.27
C ASN A 71 -11.31 -3.18 6.50
N PHE A 72 -10.16 -2.49 6.49
CA PHE A 72 -9.73 -1.60 7.59
C PHE A 72 -10.80 -0.57 7.98
N SER A 73 -11.36 0.16 7.02
CA SER A 73 -12.39 1.18 7.28
C SER A 73 -13.61 0.57 7.99
N ASN A 74 -14.04 -0.62 7.56
CA ASN A 74 -15.17 -1.31 8.18
C ASN A 74 -14.88 -1.72 9.62
N ILE A 75 -13.71 -2.32 9.90
CA ILE A 75 -13.39 -2.80 11.25
C ILE A 75 -13.07 -1.67 12.22
N ILE A 76 -12.41 -0.62 11.74
CA ILE A 76 -12.11 0.59 12.52
C ILE A 76 -13.42 1.27 12.92
N ASN A 77 -14.39 1.39 12.01
CA ASN A 77 -15.67 2.03 12.32
C ASN A 77 -16.59 1.14 13.17
N LYS A 78 -16.52 -0.18 13.02
CA LYS A 78 -17.42 -1.13 13.71
C LYS A 78 -17.02 -1.39 15.15
N TYR A 79 -15.73 -1.41 15.46
CA TYR A 79 -15.22 -1.81 16.77
C TYR A 79 -14.44 -0.67 17.42
N GLN A 80 -15.03 -0.03 18.45
CA GLN A 80 -14.42 1.09 19.17
C GLN A 80 -12.99 0.79 19.66
N VAL A 81 -12.73 -0.46 20.04
CA VAL A 81 -11.41 -0.87 20.52
C VAL A 81 -10.36 -0.90 19.40
N VAL A 82 -10.77 -1.27 18.19
CA VAL A 82 -9.92 -1.23 16.99
C VAL A 82 -9.71 0.20 16.55
N HIS A 83 -10.76 1.03 16.63
CA HIS A 83 -10.69 2.47 16.40
C HIS A 83 -9.61 3.13 17.29
N ASN A 84 -9.74 2.95 18.61
CA ASN A 84 -8.81 3.52 19.57
C ASN A 84 -7.39 3.00 19.36
N TYR A 85 -7.23 1.69 19.11
CA TYR A 85 -5.93 1.10 18.80
C TYR A 85 -5.30 1.73 17.55
N PHE A 86 -6.07 1.84 16.46
CA PHE A 86 -5.58 2.37 15.21
C PHE A 86 -5.18 3.84 15.31
N LEU A 87 -6.01 4.69 15.91
CA LEU A 87 -5.70 6.11 16.06
C LEU A 87 -4.52 6.34 17.01
N THR A 88 -4.53 5.71 18.20
CA THR A 88 -3.39 5.78 19.14
C THR A 88 -2.10 5.32 18.48
N ARG A 89 -2.14 4.25 17.67
CA ARG A 89 -0.95 3.74 17.00
C ARG A 89 -0.51 4.64 15.85
N SER A 90 -1.44 5.20 15.09
CA SER A 90 -1.18 6.16 14.01
C SER A 90 -0.56 7.45 14.53
N LEU A 91 -1.02 7.94 15.68
CA LEU A 91 -0.42 9.09 16.39
C LEU A 91 1.08 8.92 16.57
N VAL A 92 1.52 7.74 17.04
CA VAL A 92 2.95 7.46 17.24
C VAL A 92 3.64 7.17 15.91
N TYR A 93 3.02 6.38 15.04
CA TYR A 93 3.66 5.88 13.83
C TYR A 93 4.00 7.00 12.84
N PHE A 94 3.13 8.00 12.68
CA PHE A 94 3.34 9.12 11.75
C PHE A 94 3.98 10.36 12.39
N SER A 95 4.47 10.24 13.64
CA SER A 95 4.95 11.40 14.44
C SER A 95 6.30 11.96 14.02
N SER A 96 7.03 11.29 13.13
CA SER A 96 8.39 11.67 12.72
C SER A 96 8.42 12.77 11.65
N PHE A 97 7.40 13.62 11.59
CA PHE A 97 7.35 14.72 10.62
C PHE A 97 8.19 15.91 11.10
N ASN A 98 8.75 16.66 10.15
CA ASN A 98 9.44 17.90 10.45
C ASN A 98 8.44 19.07 10.41
N ILE A 99 8.34 19.80 11.52
CA ILE A 99 7.39 20.93 11.63
C ILE A 99 7.71 22.06 10.64
N LYS A 100 8.98 22.32 10.33
CA LYS A 100 9.35 23.37 9.36
C LYS A 100 8.94 22.98 7.94
N ASP A 101 9.09 21.70 7.59
CA ASP A 101 8.63 21.19 6.30
C ASP A 101 7.09 21.26 6.21
N GLU A 102 6.39 20.95 7.30
CA GLU A 102 4.93 21.04 7.36
C GLU A 102 4.43 22.50 7.24
N LEU A 103 5.11 23.45 7.90
CA LEU A 103 4.83 24.88 7.74
C LEU A 103 5.03 25.33 6.29
N LYS A 104 6.16 24.96 5.69
CA LYS A 104 6.48 25.28 4.29
C LYS A 104 5.43 24.69 3.33
N TYR A 105 5.05 23.43 3.54
CA TYR A 105 4.02 22.76 2.74
C TYR A 105 2.69 23.50 2.78
N ARG A 106 2.33 24.06 3.94
CA ARG A 106 1.09 24.83 4.14
C ARG A 106 1.20 26.32 3.77
N GLY A 107 2.36 26.79 3.33
CA GLY A 107 2.60 28.22 3.08
C GLY A 107 2.56 29.09 4.34
N LEU A 108 2.85 28.54 5.51
CA LEU A 108 2.81 29.23 6.80
C LEU A 108 4.19 29.74 7.22
N VAL A 109 4.23 30.91 7.87
CA VAL A 109 5.46 31.47 8.44
C VAL A 109 5.89 30.68 9.68
N ASP A 110 7.20 30.47 9.86
CA ASP A 110 7.77 29.79 11.03
C ASP A 110 7.70 30.67 12.29
N THR A 111 6.54 30.63 12.95
CA THR A 111 6.28 31.31 14.23
C THR A 111 5.93 30.29 15.32
N ARG A 112 6.14 30.66 16.58
CA ARG A 112 5.75 29.80 17.73
C ARG A 112 4.26 29.41 17.69
N PRO A 113 3.29 30.33 17.48
CA PRO A 113 1.87 29.97 17.40
C PRO A 113 1.57 28.95 16.30
N ASN A 114 2.17 29.08 15.11
CA ASN A 114 1.94 28.14 14.01
C ASN A 114 2.50 26.74 14.33
N ARG A 115 3.66 26.65 14.99
CA ARG A 115 4.20 25.36 15.45
C ARG A 115 3.32 24.70 16.51
N GLU A 116 2.79 25.48 17.45
CA GLU A 116 1.85 24.98 18.46
C GLU A 116 0.55 24.49 17.81
N ALA A 117 0.02 25.24 16.83
CA ALA A 117 -1.19 24.87 16.09
C ALA A 117 -1.02 23.57 15.29
N ILE A 118 0.09 23.40 14.56
CA ILE A 118 0.37 22.16 13.82
C ILE A 118 0.44 20.94 14.75
N ARG A 119 1.09 21.06 15.92
CA ARG A 119 1.14 19.94 16.88
C ARG A 119 -0.25 19.60 17.41
N LYS A 120 -1.07 20.61 17.73
CA LYS A 120 -2.46 20.41 18.18
C LYS A 120 -3.28 19.70 17.12
N GLU A 121 -3.24 20.19 15.89
CA GLU A 121 -3.96 19.60 14.76
C GLU A 121 -3.50 18.17 14.46
N TYR A 122 -2.18 17.92 14.53
CA TYR A 122 -1.63 16.58 14.37
C TYR A 122 -2.19 15.61 15.43
N VAL A 123 -2.16 16.00 16.71
CA VAL A 123 -2.69 15.17 17.78
C VAL A 123 -4.20 14.96 17.62
N SER A 124 -4.97 16.01 17.28
CA SER A 124 -6.42 15.89 17.09
C SER A 124 -6.81 15.02 15.89
N THR A 125 -5.95 14.92 14.88
CA THR A 125 -6.16 14.02 13.72
C THR A 125 -6.21 12.54 14.15
N TYR A 126 -5.52 12.21 15.24
CA TYR A 126 -5.41 10.85 15.77
C TYR A 126 -6.00 10.73 17.17
N ASP A 127 -6.99 11.59 17.47
CA ASP A 127 -7.60 11.62 18.79
C ASP A 127 -8.32 10.32 19.12
N SER A 128 -8.22 9.89 20.36
CA SER A 128 -8.83 8.67 20.85
C SER A 128 -9.04 8.76 22.35
N SER A 129 -10.01 8.02 22.87
CA SER A 129 -10.25 8.01 24.32
C SER A 129 -9.05 7.50 25.13
N TRP A 130 -8.11 6.79 24.51
CA TRP A 130 -6.88 6.31 25.15
C TRP A 130 -5.83 7.41 25.28
N THR A 131 -5.67 8.25 24.25
CA THR A 131 -4.71 9.36 24.23
C THR A 131 -5.21 10.55 25.03
N ASP A 132 -6.52 10.81 25.01
CA ASP A 132 -7.17 11.90 25.74
C ASP A 132 -6.84 11.90 27.24
N ILE A 133 -6.98 10.73 27.87
CA ILE A 133 -6.75 10.56 29.31
C ILE A 133 -5.27 10.86 29.64
N LEU A 134 -4.35 10.40 28.79
CA LEU A 134 -2.91 10.63 28.97
C LEU A 134 -2.53 12.10 28.77
N ILE A 135 -3.12 12.76 27.77
CA ILE A 135 -2.88 14.18 27.51
C ILE A 135 -3.36 15.00 28.69
N LYS A 136 -4.59 14.79 29.17
CA LYS A 136 -5.18 15.54 30.29
C LYS A 136 -4.37 15.39 31.59
N ASN A 137 -3.91 14.18 31.88
CA ASN A 137 -3.26 13.88 33.16
C ASN A 137 -1.75 14.15 33.17
N SER A 138 -1.06 13.87 32.06
CA SER A 138 0.42 13.80 32.05
C SER A 138 1.07 14.75 31.04
N HIS A 139 0.37 15.15 29.98
CA HIS A 139 0.95 15.97 28.90
C HIS A 139 0.04 17.14 28.48
N PRO A 140 -0.51 17.97 29.39
CA PRO A 140 -1.51 18.99 29.07
C PRO A 140 -0.96 20.16 28.23
N SER A 141 0.36 20.22 28.03
CA SER A 141 1.06 21.27 27.29
C SER A 141 1.98 20.70 26.20
N PHE A 142 1.63 19.54 25.64
CA PHE A 142 2.42 18.84 24.62
C PHE A 142 2.75 19.72 23.41
N GLU A 143 1.90 20.69 23.07
CA GLU A 143 2.04 21.52 21.88
C GLU A 143 3.13 22.58 22.03
N LYS A 144 3.46 22.98 23.28
CA LYS A 144 4.27 24.17 23.59
C LYS A 144 5.71 24.06 23.09
N SER A 145 6.25 22.86 22.97
CA SER A 145 7.60 22.63 22.47
C SER A 145 7.73 21.27 21.82
N GLU A 146 8.76 21.10 20.99
CA GLU A 146 9.10 19.81 20.40
C GLU A 146 9.46 18.77 21.47
N LYS A 147 10.15 19.21 22.55
CA LYS A 147 10.46 18.34 23.69
C LYS A 147 9.20 17.82 24.37
N ALA A 148 8.20 18.67 24.59
CA ALA A 148 6.92 18.27 25.21
C ALA A 148 6.12 17.32 24.30
N PHE A 149 6.08 17.61 23.00
CA PHE A 149 5.44 16.72 22.01
C PHE A 149 6.11 15.34 21.98
N ASN A 150 7.43 15.29 21.92
CA ASN A 150 8.18 14.04 21.90
C ASN A 150 8.03 13.24 23.21
N ALA A 151 7.83 13.92 24.34
CA ALA A 151 7.52 13.27 25.62
C ALA A 151 6.17 12.55 25.58
N LEU A 152 5.12 13.19 25.05
CA LEU A 152 3.81 12.56 24.82
C LEU A 152 3.95 11.33 23.91
N ILE A 153 4.58 11.49 22.75
CA ILE A 153 4.76 10.39 21.79
C ILE A 153 5.51 9.23 22.41
N LYS A 154 6.56 9.49 23.21
CA LYS A 154 7.35 8.46 23.89
C LYS A 154 6.52 7.68 24.91
N ASP A 155 5.70 8.37 25.71
CA ASP A 155 4.83 7.75 26.72
C ASP A 155 3.78 6.84 26.06
N VAL A 156 3.07 7.37 25.06
CA VAL A 156 2.08 6.60 24.27
C VAL A 156 2.74 5.40 23.59
N LYS A 157 3.94 5.57 23.02
CA LYS A 157 4.71 4.47 22.40
C LYS A 157 5.06 3.38 23.40
N SER A 158 5.45 3.74 24.62
CA SER A 158 5.79 2.78 25.69
C SER A 158 4.57 1.91 26.02
N LYS A 159 3.42 2.55 26.28
CA LYS A 159 2.17 1.85 26.58
C LYS A 159 1.69 0.98 25.41
N LEU A 160 1.78 1.46 24.17
CA LEU A 160 1.45 0.63 23.01
C LEU A 160 2.39 -0.57 22.85
N THR A 161 3.66 -0.46 23.26
CA THR A 161 4.61 -1.57 23.20
C THR A 161 4.20 -2.68 24.17
N GLU A 162 3.84 -2.31 25.40
CA GLU A 162 3.28 -3.26 26.38
C GLU A 162 1.96 -3.89 25.89
N LEU A 163 1.05 -3.08 25.33
CA LEU A 163 -0.20 -3.60 24.75
C LEU A 163 0.07 -4.61 23.62
N ASN A 164 0.99 -4.31 22.71
CA ASN A 164 1.33 -5.20 21.60
C ASN A 164 1.97 -6.51 22.10
N ILE A 165 2.75 -6.50 23.18
CA ILE A 165 3.26 -7.73 23.81
C ILE A 165 2.08 -8.58 24.29
N GLY A 166 1.11 -7.97 24.96
CA GLY A 166 -0.11 -8.66 25.40
C GLY A 166 -0.93 -9.23 24.24
N ILE A 167 -1.19 -8.42 23.20
CA ILE A 167 -1.90 -8.88 21.99
C ILE A 167 -1.13 -10.04 21.35
N GLY A 168 0.20 -9.94 21.29
CA GLY A 168 1.11 -10.94 20.74
C GLY A 168 1.00 -12.33 21.38
N ARG A 169 0.58 -12.41 22.65
CA ARG A 169 0.31 -13.70 23.33
C ARG A 169 -0.88 -14.44 22.69
N ILE A 170 -1.86 -13.70 22.18
CA ILE A 170 -3.10 -14.23 21.59
C ILE A 170 -3.05 -14.28 20.07
N LEU A 171 -2.49 -13.25 19.43
CA LEU A 171 -2.47 -13.06 17.97
C LEU A 171 -1.12 -12.46 17.54
N ASN A 172 -0.39 -13.18 16.68
CA ASN A 172 0.84 -12.67 16.06
C ASN A 172 1.10 -13.34 14.70
N TYR A 173 1.89 -12.68 13.84
CA TYR A 173 2.15 -13.16 12.48
C TYR A 173 2.82 -14.54 12.41
N ASP A 174 3.62 -14.93 13.41
CA ASP A 174 4.34 -16.21 13.37
C ASP A 174 3.40 -17.42 13.41
N MET A 175 2.13 -17.22 13.79
CA MET A 175 1.08 -18.23 13.68
C MET A 175 0.88 -18.73 12.25
N ILE A 176 1.16 -17.91 11.23
CA ILE A 176 1.05 -18.35 9.84
C ILE A 176 2.04 -19.48 9.52
N LYS A 177 3.18 -19.54 10.23
CA LYS A 177 4.23 -20.54 10.05
C LYS A 177 3.83 -21.92 10.60
N LYS A 178 2.80 -21.99 11.44
CA LYS A 178 2.25 -23.27 11.94
C LYS A 178 1.56 -24.08 10.85
N PHE A 179 1.25 -23.45 9.71
CA PHE A 179 0.60 -24.09 8.58
C PHE A 179 1.57 -24.12 7.41
N ASN A 180 1.93 -25.34 6.96
CA ASN A 180 2.90 -25.52 5.88
C ASN A 180 2.48 -24.68 4.65
N ASN A 181 3.42 -23.88 4.15
CA ASN A 181 3.28 -23.00 2.98
C ASN A 181 2.07 -22.05 2.95
N LEU A 182 1.37 -21.77 4.06
CA LEU A 182 0.15 -20.95 4.03
C LEU A 182 0.40 -19.56 3.41
N ARG A 183 1.56 -18.96 3.66
CA ARG A 183 1.98 -17.70 3.02
C ARG A 183 2.02 -17.81 1.49
N HIS A 184 2.62 -18.86 0.94
CA HIS A 184 2.73 -19.05 -0.49
C HIS A 184 1.40 -19.41 -1.15
N VAL A 185 0.58 -20.22 -0.47
CA VAL A 185 -0.78 -20.55 -0.89
C VAL A 185 -1.63 -19.28 -0.99
N LEU A 186 -1.56 -18.38 0.00
CA LEU A 186 -2.24 -17.09 -0.05
C LEU A 186 -1.81 -16.24 -1.25
N LEU A 187 -0.50 -16.07 -1.46
CA LEU A 187 0.03 -15.29 -2.57
C LEU A 187 -0.40 -15.86 -3.94
N ASN A 188 -0.40 -17.18 -4.08
CA ASN A 188 -0.88 -17.86 -5.28
C ASN A 188 -2.35 -17.55 -5.57
N HIS A 189 -3.21 -17.65 -4.55
CA HIS A 189 -4.65 -17.39 -4.73
C HIS A 189 -4.99 -15.91 -4.89
N MET A 190 -4.18 -14.99 -4.34
CA MET A 190 -4.31 -13.56 -4.62
C MET A 190 -4.03 -13.25 -6.10
N GLY A 191 -3.13 -13.99 -6.75
CA GLY A 191 -2.93 -13.88 -8.20
C GLY A 191 -2.41 -12.51 -8.67
N VAL A 192 -1.65 -11.81 -7.83
CA VAL A 192 -1.02 -10.54 -8.21
C VAL A 192 0.27 -10.84 -8.96
N GLU A 193 0.35 -10.42 -10.23
CA GLU A 193 1.46 -10.76 -11.14
C GLU A 193 2.49 -9.65 -11.28
N VAL A 194 2.16 -8.44 -10.87
CA VAL A 194 3.06 -7.28 -10.92
C VAL A 194 2.99 -6.53 -9.60
N CYS A 195 4.15 -6.13 -9.08
CA CYS A 195 4.21 -5.41 -7.82
C CYS A 195 3.34 -4.13 -7.87
N PRO A 196 2.34 -3.98 -6.98
CA PRO A 196 1.38 -2.89 -7.00
C PRO A 196 2.00 -1.57 -6.54
N TYR A 197 3.11 -1.61 -5.79
CA TYR A 197 3.83 -0.40 -5.43
C TYR A 197 4.51 0.20 -6.67
N CYS A 198 5.42 -0.54 -7.29
CA CYS A 198 6.27 0.02 -8.33
C CYS A 198 5.78 -0.19 -9.76
N ASN A 199 4.84 -1.09 -10.07
CA ASN A 199 4.53 -1.50 -11.46
C ASN A 199 5.78 -1.76 -12.34
N ARG A 200 6.84 -2.34 -11.78
CA ARG A 200 8.12 -2.57 -12.48
C ARG A 200 8.63 -4.00 -12.45
N GLN A 201 8.16 -4.79 -11.50
CA GLN A 201 8.70 -6.12 -11.22
C GLN A 201 7.57 -7.12 -11.25
N TYR A 202 7.79 -8.21 -11.97
CA TYR A 202 6.91 -9.36 -11.89
C TYR A 202 6.90 -9.94 -10.48
N ILE A 203 5.74 -10.47 -10.13
CA ILE A 203 5.53 -11.43 -9.05
C ILE A 203 5.16 -12.72 -9.78
N THR A 204 5.95 -13.76 -9.53
CA THR A 204 5.79 -15.05 -10.18
C THR A 204 5.39 -16.10 -9.17
N ASN A 205 4.40 -16.89 -9.56
CA ASN A 205 3.94 -18.07 -8.84
C ASN A 205 4.38 -19.31 -9.61
N TYR A 206 4.88 -20.31 -8.90
CA TYR A 206 5.41 -21.54 -9.50
C TYR A 206 5.28 -22.69 -8.51
N ASN A 207 5.35 -23.93 -8.99
CA ASN A 207 5.39 -25.11 -8.13
C ASN A 207 6.82 -25.60 -7.99
N TYR A 208 7.21 -25.93 -6.77
CA TYR A 208 8.50 -26.57 -6.46
C TYR A 208 8.23 -27.75 -5.53
N GLU A 209 8.62 -28.95 -5.95
CA GLU A 209 8.38 -30.20 -5.20
C GLU A 209 6.88 -30.39 -4.83
N ASN A 210 5.98 -30.13 -5.77
CA ASN A 210 4.50 -30.14 -5.58
C ASN A 210 3.97 -29.12 -4.57
N GLU A 211 4.80 -28.18 -4.10
CA GLU A 211 4.37 -27.10 -3.23
C GLU A 211 4.28 -25.77 -4.00
N PRO A 212 3.19 -24.99 -3.84
CA PRO A 212 3.11 -23.67 -4.44
C PRO A 212 4.14 -22.75 -3.78
N LYS A 213 4.89 -22.04 -4.61
CA LYS A 213 5.83 -20.99 -4.24
C LYS A 213 5.45 -19.68 -4.94
N SER A 214 5.99 -18.59 -4.43
CA SER A 214 5.78 -17.25 -4.96
C SER A 214 7.03 -16.43 -4.68
N THR A 215 7.46 -15.65 -5.66
CA THR A 215 8.58 -14.71 -5.54
C THR A 215 8.20 -13.41 -4.85
N ALA A 216 6.91 -13.19 -4.58
CA ALA A 216 6.46 -12.05 -3.79
C ALA A 216 6.86 -12.16 -2.31
N ASP A 217 7.21 -11.00 -1.76
CA ASP A 217 7.11 -10.74 -0.34
C ASP A 217 5.66 -10.43 0.03
N VAL A 218 5.27 -10.80 1.26
CA VAL A 218 4.06 -10.28 1.91
C VAL A 218 4.46 -9.04 2.70
N ASP A 219 4.34 -7.86 2.07
CA ASP A 219 4.47 -6.61 2.81
C ASP A 219 3.28 -6.47 3.76
N HIS A 220 3.56 -5.99 4.97
CA HIS A 220 2.53 -5.58 5.90
C HIS A 220 2.37 -4.08 5.76
N PHE A 221 1.29 -3.61 5.13
CA PHE A 221 1.08 -2.18 4.87
C PHE A 221 1.33 -1.37 6.15
N TYR A 222 0.68 -1.79 7.24
CA TYR A 222 1.01 -1.46 8.61
C TYR A 222 1.96 -2.52 9.20
N PRO A 223 3.23 -2.20 9.52
CA PRO A 223 4.23 -3.20 9.92
C PRO A 223 3.76 -4.05 11.11
N LYS A 224 3.87 -5.38 11.01
CA LYS A 224 3.41 -6.33 12.05
C LYS A 224 4.00 -6.11 13.45
N SER A 225 5.24 -5.63 13.54
CA SER A 225 5.90 -5.31 14.82
C SER A 225 5.32 -4.04 15.46
N ILE A 226 4.64 -3.22 14.65
CA ILE A 226 4.07 -1.95 15.06
C ILE A 226 2.55 -2.08 15.25
N PHE A 227 1.83 -2.65 14.30
CA PHE A 227 0.39 -2.87 14.34
C PHE A 227 0.08 -4.35 14.54
N THR A 228 0.45 -4.89 15.70
CA THR A 228 0.32 -6.33 16.01
C THR A 228 -1.12 -6.84 15.87
N LEU A 229 -2.12 -6.02 16.22
CA LEU A 229 -3.53 -6.38 16.05
C LEU A 229 -3.90 -6.68 14.59
N PHE A 230 -3.26 -6.01 13.63
CA PHE A 230 -3.45 -6.22 12.19
C PHE A 230 -2.41 -7.16 11.57
N SER A 231 -1.57 -7.82 12.37
CA SER A 231 -0.46 -8.63 11.85
C SER A 231 -0.90 -9.86 11.05
N LEU A 232 -2.14 -10.31 11.21
CA LEU A 232 -2.75 -11.40 10.44
C LEU A 232 -3.96 -10.93 9.60
N SER A 233 -4.15 -9.62 9.44
CA SER A 233 -5.22 -9.12 8.58
C SER A 233 -4.84 -9.27 7.11
N LEU A 234 -5.68 -9.90 6.30
CA LEU A 234 -5.49 -10.05 4.86
C LEU A 234 -5.42 -8.70 4.14
N PHE A 235 -6.19 -7.71 4.59
CA PHE A 235 -6.10 -6.34 4.08
C PHE A 235 -4.74 -5.69 4.43
N ASN A 236 -4.03 -6.18 5.43
CA ASN A 236 -2.68 -5.73 5.71
C ASN A 236 -1.62 -6.35 4.79
N PHE A 237 -1.95 -7.42 4.05
CA PHE A 237 -1.00 -8.16 3.22
C PHE A 237 -0.99 -7.64 1.80
N VAL A 238 0.10 -6.97 1.40
CA VAL A 238 0.32 -6.51 0.02
C VAL A 238 1.39 -7.38 -0.64
N PRO A 239 1.03 -8.20 -1.65
CA PRO A 239 2.02 -8.90 -2.48
C PRO A 239 2.92 -7.87 -3.15
N SER A 240 4.22 -7.93 -2.90
CA SER A 240 5.15 -6.91 -3.42
C SER A 240 6.53 -7.47 -3.73
N CYS A 241 7.31 -6.74 -4.52
CA CYS A 241 8.70 -7.10 -4.76
C CYS A 241 9.55 -6.73 -3.54
N GLN A 242 10.64 -7.47 -3.36
CA GLN A 242 11.56 -7.31 -2.23
C GLN A 242 12.14 -5.89 -2.12
N LEU A 243 12.40 -5.22 -3.25
CA LEU A 243 12.92 -3.85 -3.25
C LEU A 243 11.91 -2.87 -2.63
N CYS A 244 10.64 -2.95 -3.02
CA CYS A 244 9.60 -2.07 -2.48
C CYS A 244 9.34 -2.35 -0.99
N ASN A 245 9.18 -3.63 -0.63
CA ASN A 245 8.92 -4.04 0.74
C ASN A 245 10.10 -3.74 1.67
N SER A 246 11.27 -4.32 1.37
CA SER A 246 12.37 -4.42 2.33
C SER A 246 13.34 -3.23 2.27
N ARG A 247 13.55 -2.62 1.09
CA ARG A 247 14.53 -1.52 0.93
C ARG A 247 13.89 -0.14 1.00
N PHE A 248 12.74 0.03 0.36
CA PHE A 248 12.07 1.32 0.30
C PHE A 248 11.14 1.55 1.48
N LYS A 249 10.07 0.76 1.62
CA LYS A 249 9.06 0.94 2.67
C LYS A 249 9.59 0.57 4.06
N SER A 250 10.08 -0.67 4.22
CA SER A 250 10.51 -1.21 5.51
C SER A 250 9.46 -0.93 6.60
N HIS A 251 9.87 -0.34 7.71
CA HIS A 251 9.03 0.05 8.84
C HIS A 251 8.82 1.58 8.93
N LYS A 252 9.11 2.34 7.87
CA LYS A 252 9.05 3.81 7.89
C LYS A 252 7.62 4.31 8.09
N GLY A 253 7.43 5.19 9.06
CA GLY A 253 6.15 5.82 9.40
C GLY A 253 5.79 6.98 8.49
N ILE A 254 5.52 6.71 7.22
CA ILE A 254 5.08 7.72 6.25
C ILE A 254 3.73 7.28 5.71
N ASP A 255 2.76 8.19 5.74
CA ASP A 255 1.42 7.94 5.23
C ASP A 255 1.43 7.95 3.69
N ILE A 256 1.23 6.77 3.11
CA ILE A 256 1.30 6.50 1.67
C ILE A 256 -0.06 6.01 1.18
N LEU A 257 -0.28 6.01 -0.13
CA LEU A 257 -1.47 5.38 -0.71
C LEU A 257 -1.55 3.90 -0.33
N PHE A 258 -2.74 3.47 0.09
CA PHE A 258 -3.05 2.07 0.36
C PHE A 258 -3.54 1.38 -0.93
N PRO A 259 -2.82 0.37 -1.47
CA PRO A 259 -3.14 -0.20 -2.78
C PRO A 259 -4.54 -0.80 -2.91
N TYR A 260 -5.15 -1.28 -1.82
CA TYR A 260 -6.52 -1.79 -1.84
C TYR A 260 -7.58 -0.68 -1.92
N GLU A 261 -7.22 0.58 -1.66
CA GLU A 261 -8.16 1.71 -1.80
C GLU A 261 -7.95 2.44 -3.12
N LYS A 262 -6.70 2.79 -3.44
CA LYS A 262 -6.40 3.66 -4.58
C LYS A 262 -5.01 3.40 -5.19
N GLY A 263 -4.93 3.57 -6.50
CA GLY A 263 -3.69 3.54 -7.29
C GLY A 263 -3.37 4.91 -7.90
N PHE A 264 -2.40 4.95 -8.82
CA PHE A 264 -2.00 6.20 -9.49
C PHE A 264 -2.88 6.60 -10.67
N SER A 265 -3.76 5.71 -11.16
CA SER A 265 -4.34 5.80 -12.51
C SER A 265 -5.04 7.12 -12.86
N GLU A 266 -5.66 7.80 -11.90
CA GLU A 266 -6.39 9.05 -12.13
C GLU A 266 -5.56 10.32 -11.85
N ASP A 267 -4.78 10.29 -10.77
CA ASP A 267 -4.16 11.50 -10.20
C ASP A 267 -2.67 11.66 -10.52
N VAL A 268 -2.02 10.62 -11.06
CA VAL A 268 -0.59 10.63 -11.32
C VAL A 268 -0.29 10.04 -12.68
N ARG A 269 0.44 10.78 -13.52
CA ARG A 269 0.83 10.36 -14.86
C ARG A 269 2.33 10.45 -15.05
N PHE A 270 2.91 9.43 -15.66
CA PHE A 270 4.27 9.57 -16.18
C PHE A 270 4.27 10.56 -17.35
N LYS A 271 5.33 11.37 -17.42
CA LYS A 271 5.57 12.31 -18.52
C LYS A 271 7.01 12.23 -18.97
N MET A 272 7.21 12.48 -20.25
CA MET A 272 8.50 12.86 -20.80
C MET A 272 8.69 14.38 -20.68
N MET A 273 9.86 14.79 -20.19
CA MET A 273 10.27 16.19 -20.05
C MET A 273 11.62 16.42 -20.74
N GLY A 274 11.76 17.56 -21.42
CA GLY A 274 12.93 17.83 -22.27
C GLY A 274 12.91 16.98 -23.54
N GLY A 275 14.11 16.65 -24.05
CA GLY A 275 14.27 15.91 -25.30
C GLY A 275 14.29 16.81 -26.53
N SER A 276 14.96 16.31 -27.57
CA SER A 276 14.98 16.89 -28.91
C SER A 276 13.83 16.34 -29.77
N VAL A 277 13.76 16.76 -31.02
CA VAL A 277 12.90 16.10 -32.01
C VAL A 277 13.28 14.62 -32.15
N ASP A 278 14.57 14.29 -32.13
CA ASP A 278 15.07 12.92 -32.19
C ASP A 278 14.59 12.07 -31.00
N SER A 279 14.54 12.64 -29.80
CA SER A 279 13.94 11.99 -28.63
C SER A 279 12.46 11.65 -28.85
N ILE A 280 11.68 12.60 -29.39
CA ILE A 280 10.24 12.40 -29.69
C ILE A 280 10.03 11.33 -30.77
N LEU A 281 10.94 11.24 -31.75
CA LEU A 281 10.93 10.22 -32.80
C LEU A 281 11.46 8.86 -32.31
N GLY A 282 11.99 8.78 -31.08
CA GLY A 282 12.53 7.55 -30.52
C GLY A 282 13.93 7.17 -31.02
N HIS A 283 14.71 8.14 -31.48
CA HIS A 283 16.09 7.92 -31.93
C HIS A 283 17.10 7.88 -30.76
N ASP A 284 16.81 8.56 -29.65
CA ASP A 284 17.71 8.64 -28.49
C ASP A 284 16.95 8.54 -27.16
N THR A 285 17.69 8.68 -26.05
CA THR A 285 17.15 8.74 -24.69
C THR A 285 17.48 10.04 -23.99
N GLU A 286 17.66 11.15 -24.70
CA GLU A 286 18.07 12.45 -24.14
C GLU A 286 16.90 13.25 -23.56
N PHE A 287 16.03 12.58 -22.80
CA PHE A 287 14.86 13.14 -22.12
C PHE A 287 14.76 12.62 -20.68
N GLU A 288 14.05 13.30 -19.80
CA GLU A 288 13.82 12.81 -18.43
C GLU A 288 12.39 12.29 -18.25
N LEU A 289 12.24 11.24 -17.43
CA LEU A 289 10.93 10.74 -17.03
C LEU A 289 10.49 11.38 -15.72
N THR A 290 9.34 12.04 -15.70
CA THR A 290 8.81 12.66 -14.49
C THR A 290 7.41 12.15 -14.18
N LEU A 291 6.91 12.50 -13.00
CA LEU A 291 5.54 12.24 -12.59
C LEU A 291 4.81 13.56 -12.45
N ASP A 292 3.74 13.72 -13.21
CA ASP A 292 2.79 14.79 -13.06
C ASP A 292 1.72 14.38 -12.07
N VAL A 293 1.56 15.17 -11.01
CA VAL A 293 0.61 14.90 -9.92
C VAL A 293 -0.49 15.94 -9.98
N ASN A 294 -1.74 15.50 -9.99
CA ASN A 294 -2.89 16.38 -9.90
C ASN A 294 -2.88 17.11 -8.54
N GLY A 295 -2.56 18.41 -8.55
CA GLY A 295 -2.51 19.24 -7.34
C GLY A 295 -3.86 19.41 -6.63
N LEU A 296 -4.98 19.06 -7.30
CA LEU A 296 -6.32 19.09 -6.71
C LEU A 296 -6.77 17.70 -6.18
N ALA A 297 -5.90 16.70 -6.21
CA ALA A 297 -6.25 15.36 -5.74
C ALA A 297 -6.56 15.37 -4.22
N PRO A 298 -7.68 14.78 -3.77
CA PRO A 298 -8.06 14.74 -2.35
C PRO A 298 -7.03 14.11 -1.40
N HIS A 299 -6.07 13.35 -1.94
CA HIS A 299 -5.02 12.64 -1.20
C HIS A 299 -3.62 13.02 -1.68
N LEU A 300 -3.41 14.26 -2.12
CA LEU A 300 -2.15 14.77 -2.68
C LEU A 300 -0.93 14.36 -1.84
N ARG A 301 -0.95 14.59 -0.53
CA ARG A 301 0.18 14.26 0.35
C ARG A 301 0.51 12.77 0.35
N LYS A 302 -0.49 11.87 0.33
CA LYS A 302 -0.27 10.42 0.22
C LYS A 302 0.32 10.03 -1.13
N LEU A 303 -0.09 10.70 -2.22
CA LEU A 303 0.47 10.50 -3.55
C LEU A 303 1.95 10.88 -3.59
N GLU A 304 2.29 12.09 -3.12
CA GLU A 304 3.67 12.58 -3.06
C GLU A 304 4.56 11.70 -2.16
N ASN A 305 4.02 11.32 -0.99
CA ASN A 305 4.70 10.40 -0.09
C ASN A 305 4.95 9.04 -0.74
N SER A 306 3.99 8.49 -1.47
CA SER A 306 4.15 7.25 -2.24
C SER A 306 5.23 7.38 -3.31
N ILE A 307 5.23 8.49 -4.07
CA ILE A 307 6.23 8.77 -5.11
C ILE A 307 7.63 8.77 -4.49
N ARG A 308 7.82 9.52 -3.40
CA ARG A 308 9.07 9.64 -2.66
C ARG A 308 9.50 8.34 -1.98
N MET A 309 8.57 7.63 -1.33
CA MET A 309 8.85 6.40 -0.58
C MET A 309 9.52 5.36 -1.49
N PHE A 310 8.93 5.13 -2.66
CA PHE A 310 9.39 4.12 -3.61
C PHE A 310 10.31 4.68 -4.69
N ARG A 311 10.75 5.95 -4.56
CA ARG A 311 11.66 6.64 -5.47
C ARG A 311 11.25 6.49 -6.93
N HIS A 312 9.96 6.73 -7.22
CA HIS A 312 9.43 6.47 -8.55
C HIS A 312 10.13 7.34 -9.60
N THR A 313 10.33 8.63 -9.35
CA THR A 313 11.01 9.54 -10.29
C THR A 313 12.42 9.07 -10.64
N GLU A 314 13.21 8.69 -9.64
CA GLU A 314 14.61 8.33 -9.84
C GLU A 314 14.74 6.94 -10.46
N THR A 315 14.00 5.98 -9.91
CA THR A 315 14.15 4.61 -10.36
C THR A 315 13.64 4.47 -11.80
N TYR A 316 12.57 5.16 -12.19
CA TYR A 316 12.00 5.03 -13.54
C TYR A 316 12.92 5.54 -14.65
N GLN A 317 13.94 6.34 -14.36
CA GLN A 317 14.95 6.72 -15.37
C GLN A 317 15.62 5.49 -16.01
N SER A 318 15.70 4.36 -15.31
CA SER A 318 16.24 3.11 -15.86
C SER A 318 15.42 2.54 -17.02
N HIS A 319 14.24 3.08 -17.30
CA HIS A 319 13.28 2.60 -18.32
C HIS A 319 13.12 3.54 -19.51
N LYS A 320 14.02 4.53 -19.67
CA LYS A 320 14.01 5.45 -20.82
C LYS A 320 14.08 4.71 -22.16
N ASN A 321 14.81 3.60 -22.26
CA ASN A 321 14.85 2.78 -23.47
C ASN A 321 13.49 2.17 -23.84
N THR A 322 12.69 1.74 -22.87
CA THR A 322 11.32 1.26 -23.12
C THR A 322 10.44 2.37 -23.69
N VAL A 323 10.59 3.59 -23.18
CA VAL A 323 9.87 4.76 -23.70
C VAL A 323 10.35 5.13 -25.09
N ARG A 324 11.66 5.14 -25.34
CA ARG A 324 12.22 5.36 -26.68
C ARG A 324 11.67 4.36 -27.70
N GLU A 325 11.63 3.07 -27.35
CA GLU A 325 11.08 2.03 -28.23
C GLU A 325 9.60 2.27 -28.54
N LEU A 326 8.81 2.65 -27.54
CA LEU A 326 7.40 3.03 -27.71
C LEU A 326 7.26 4.21 -28.69
N LEU A 327 8.09 5.25 -28.55
CA LEU A 327 8.07 6.44 -29.41
C LEU A 327 8.44 6.08 -30.86
N PHE A 328 9.51 5.31 -31.05
CA PHE A 328 9.93 4.83 -32.37
C PHE A 328 8.83 4.02 -33.05
N LYS A 329 8.23 3.05 -32.33
CA LYS A 329 7.12 2.24 -32.84
C LYS A 329 5.89 3.08 -33.18
N ASN A 330 5.59 4.10 -32.39
CA ASN A 330 4.47 5.00 -32.65
C ASN A 330 4.72 5.87 -33.90
N GLN A 331 5.96 6.26 -34.17
CA GLN A 331 6.34 7.05 -35.34
C GLN A 331 6.41 6.20 -36.62
N ALA A 332 7.06 5.04 -36.56
CA ALA A 332 7.18 4.12 -37.69
C ALA A 332 5.81 3.59 -38.15
N TYR A 333 4.89 3.42 -37.20
CA TYR A 333 3.54 2.93 -37.46
C TYR A 333 2.58 4.07 -37.84
N ASN A 334 2.77 4.59 -39.05
CA ASN A 334 1.85 5.55 -39.65
C ASN A 334 0.54 4.87 -40.13
N ARG A 335 -0.47 5.68 -40.48
CA ARG A 335 -1.80 5.18 -40.90
C ARG A 335 -1.74 4.23 -42.10
N THR A 336 -0.77 4.40 -42.99
CA THR A 336 -0.59 3.53 -44.16
C THR A 336 -0.12 2.15 -43.73
N LEU A 337 0.93 2.06 -42.91
CA LEU A 337 1.42 0.79 -42.39
C LEU A 337 0.35 0.07 -41.52
N GLN A 338 -0.49 0.84 -40.83
CA GLN A 338 -1.62 0.28 -40.10
C GLN A 338 -2.65 -0.39 -41.02
N GLY A 339 -3.00 0.26 -42.14
CA GLY A 339 -3.88 -0.33 -43.15
C GLY A 339 -3.27 -1.57 -43.80
N ASP A 340 -1.99 -1.51 -44.17
CA ASP A 340 -1.28 -2.64 -44.78
C ASP A 340 -1.20 -3.84 -43.83
N LEU A 341 -0.90 -3.60 -42.54
CA LEU A 341 -0.90 -4.66 -41.54
C LEU A 341 -2.29 -5.27 -41.35
N GLN A 342 -3.35 -4.45 -41.31
CA GLN A 342 -4.72 -4.95 -41.18
C GLN A 342 -5.12 -5.83 -42.38
N ASN A 343 -4.73 -5.43 -43.59
CA ASN A 343 -4.95 -6.22 -44.80
C ASN A 343 -4.19 -7.55 -44.73
N LEU A 344 -2.91 -7.52 -44.36
CA LEU A 344 -2.10 -8.74 -44.24
C LEU A 344 -2.64 -9.68 -43.15
N LEU A 345 -3.07 -9.15 -42.00
CA LEU A 345 -3.71 -9.92 -40.94
C LEU A 345 -5.02 -10.56 -41.43
N LYS A 346 -5.81 -9.83 -42.21
CA LYS A 346 -7.03 -10.33 -42.84
C LYS A 346 -6.70 -11.50 -43.79
N ASP A 347 -5.70 -11.34 -44.65
CA ASP A 347 -5.26 -12.40 -45.57
C ASP A 347 -4.75 -13.66 -44.84
N MET A 348 -4.24 -13.50 -43.61
CA MET A 348 -3.84 -14.61 -42.73
C MET A 348 -5.00 -15.24 -41.93
N GLY A 349 -6.24 -14.79 -42.14
CA GLY A 349 -7.43 -15.27 -41.41
C GLY A 349 -7.56 -14.70 -39.99
N LEU A 350 -6.79 -13.65 -39.64
CA LEU A 350 -6.85 -12.93 -38.36
C LEU A 350 -7.75 -11.69 -38.48
N GLU A 351 -8.93 -11.87 -39.07
CA GLU A 351 -9.76 -10.78 -39.59
C GLU A 351 -10.35 -9.84 -38.51
N GLN A 352 -10.20 -10.16 -37.22
CA GLN A 352 -10.84 -9.43 -36.11
C GLN A 352 -9.94 -9.29 -34.87
N LEU A 353 -8.68 -8.88 -35.03
CA LEU A 353 -7.91 -8.46 -33.86
C LEU A 353 -8.56 -7.22 -33.23
N SER A 354 -8.90 -7.33 -31.95
CA SER A 354 -9.32 -6.21 -31.13
C SER A 354 -8.22 -5.15 -31.05
N LYS A 355 -8.60 -3.91 -30.72
CA LYS A 355 -7.62 -2.83 -30.45
C LYS A 355 -6.57 -3.25 -29.41
N ARG A 356 -6.96 -4.07 -28.43
CA ARG A 356 -6.06 -4.60 -27.40
C ARG A 356 -5.00 -5.53 -27.99
N GLU A 357 -5.39 -6.42 -28.91
CA GLU A 357 -4.48 -7.34 -29.59
C GLU A 357 -3.56 -6.61 -30.57
N LEU A 358 -4.07 -5.62 -31.30
CA LEU A 358 -3.25 -4.76 -32.16
C LEU A 358 -2.20 -4.00 -31.35
N ASN A 359 -2.58 -3.43 -30.20
CA ASN A 359 -1.64 -2.75 -29.30
C ASN A 359 -0.58 -3.72 -28.76
N LEU A 360 -0.98 -4.95 -28.39
CA LEU A 360 -0.04 -5.99 -27.96
C LEU A 360 0.95 -6.35 -29.06
N PHE A 361 0.48 -6.53 -30.29
CA PHE A 361 1.33 -6.81 -31.44
C PHE A 361 2.33 -5.67 -31.69
N GLN A 362 1.84 -4.44 -31.71
CA GLN A 362 2.64 -3.26 -32.05
C GLN A 362 3.61 -2.88 -30.93
N PHE A 363 3.11 -2.71 -29.71
CA PHE A 363 3.85 -2.13 -28.59
C PHE A 363 4.31 -3.17 -27.56
N GLY A 364 3.75 -4.37 -27.58
CA GLY A 364 3.94 -5.35 -26.51
C GLY A 364 3.09 -5.07 -25.26
N TYR A 365 2.11 -4.17 -25.36
CA TYR A 365 1.23 -3.74 -24.27
C TYR A 365 -0.21 -3.58 -24.76
N THR A 366 -1.21 -3.96 -23.97
CA THR A 366 -2.62 -3.77 -24.33
C THR A 366 -3.04 -2.30 -24.36
N LEU A 367 -2.30 -1.44 -23.66
CA LEU A 367 -2.65 -0.04 -23.39
C LEU A 367 -4.03 0.12 -22.74
N ASP A 368 -4.39 -0.84 -21.87
CA ASP A 368 -5.61 -0.79 -21.08
C ASP A 368 -5.29 -0.65 -19.59
N PRO A 369 -5.87 0.34 -18.88
CA PRO A 369 -5.73 0.49 -17.43
C PRO A 369 -6.09 -0.75 -16.62
N GLN A 370 -7.00 -1.60 -17.10
CA GLN A 370 -7.41 -2.84 -16.42
C GLN A 370 -6.28 -3.87 -16.37
N ASP A 371 -5.30 -3.80 -17.28
CA ASP A 371 -4.19 -4.76 -17.37
C ASP A 371 -2.90 -4.22 -16.73
N PHE A 372 -2.95 -3.10 -16.00
CA PHE A 372 -1.77 -2.58 -15.34
C PHE A 372 -1.14 -3.60 -14.38
N GLY A 373 -1.96 -4.46 -13.75
CA GLY A 373 -1.52 -5.53 -12.86
C GLY A 373 -0.93 -6.76 -13.55
N GLN A 374 -1.02 -6.88 -14.87
CA GLN A 374 -0.64 -8.09 -15.64
C GLN A 374 0.76 -7.97 -16.27
N ARG A 375 1.25 -6.74 -16.50
CA ARG A 375 2.57 -6.52 -17.12
C ARG A 375 3.32 -5.34 -16.49
N PRO A 376 4.62 -5.49 -16.18
CA PRO A 376 5.46 -4.40 -15.71
C PRO A 376 5.52 -3.26 -16.72
N LEU A 377 5.59 -2.05 -16.19
CA LEU A 377 5.65 -0.79 -16.94
C LEU A 377 4.38 -0.45 -17.73
N SER A 378 3.31 -1.25 -17.67
CA SER A 378 2.07 -0.96 -18.38
C SER A 378 1.53 0.44 -18.11
N LYS A 379 1.61 0.94 -16.87
CA LYS A 379 1.18 2.31 -16.57
C LYS A 379 2.10 3.37 -17.20
N LEU A 380 3.42 3.18 -17.17
CA LEU A 380 4.37 4.09 -17.82
C LEU A 380 4.09 4.18 -19.32
N VAL A 381 4.00 3.02 -19.98
CA VAL A 381 3.77 2.93 -21.42
C VAL A 381 2.42 3.55 -21.79
N TYR A 382 1.37 3.25 -21.04
CA TYR A 382 0.05 3.84 -21.25
C TYR A 382 0.06 5.37 -21.13
N ASP A 383 0.65 5.90 -20.06
CA ASP A 383 0.68 7.35 -19.81
C ASP A 383 1.45 8.09 -20.92
N ILE A 384 2.61 7.57 -21.34
CA ILE A 384 3.41 8.16 -22.42
C ILE A 384 2.70 8.02 -23.76
N TYR A 385 2.08 6.87 -24.05
CA TYR A 385 1.29 6.69 -25.27
C TYR A 385 0.19 7.75 -25.38
N LEU A 386 -0.57 7.97 -24.30
CA LEU A 386 -1.58 9.03 -24.27
C LEU A 386 -1.00 10.43 -24.46
N GLN A 387 0.18 10.71 -23.90
CA GLN A 387 0.88 11.99 -24.10
C GLN A 387 1.14 12.22 -25.59
N VAL A 388 1.66 11.21 -26.29
CA VAL A 388 2.02 11.31 -27.72
C VAL A 388 0.79 11.44 -28.62
N GLN A 389 -0.26 10.66 -28.35
CA GLN A 389 -1.52 10.72 -29.14
C GLN A 389 -2.19 12.09 -29.07
N LYS A 390 -2.12 12.77 -27.91
CA LYS A 390 -2.61 14.15 -27.79
C LYS A 390 -1.83 15.13 -28.67
N HIS A 391 -0.51 14.99 -28.79
CA HIS A 391 0.28 15.88 -29.64
C HIS A 391 0.05 15.65 -31.14
N ALA A 392 -0.28 14.42 -31.54
CA ALA A 392 -0.59 14.09 -32.93
C ALA A 392 -1.98 14.59 -33.40
N SER A 393 -2.88 14.97 -32.49
CA SER A 393 -4.23 15.48 -32.83
C SER A 393 -4.29 17.00 -33.00
N TYR A 394 -3.17 17.71 -32.76
CA TYR A 394 -3.01 19.15 -33.03
C TYR A 394 -2.18 19.44 -34.30
N ARG A 395 -1.79 18.40 -35.05
CA ARG A 395 -1.18 18.48 -36.38
C ARG A 395 -2.15 17.85 -37.38
#